data_AF-A0A392NFQ0-F1
#
_entry.id   AF-A0A392NFQ0-F1
#
_cell.length_a   1.000
_cell.length_b   1.000
_cell.length_c   1.000
_cell.angle_alpha   90.00
_cell.angle_beta   90.00
_cell.angle_gamma   90.00
#
_symmetry.space_group_name_H-M   'P 1'
#
loop_
_entity.id
_entity.type
_entity.pdbx_description
1 polymer ?
#
loop_
_entity_poly.entity_id
_entity_poly.type
_entity_poly.pdbx_seq_one_letter_code
_entity_poly.pdbx_strand_id
1 'polypeptide(L)'
;MAPAGTPSGQASPSPVVEVTGEKRPHEGEPREAGPRKNPRVDSAGGSGGLHRVHPGVPAKLFVLPPALGHAKLFDRQTQLVVSEPEKAILEDMGAESIKNEIANSFVAVMKLLEIVNFLNGRECQYLAERDAALDLVKTLEEVEARLDVVTKERDLLLEQVKERNKQIASMEEKLRTAGATAITEEEKELDPDGAYAGFSRVDFVKSVLDWQGFVVEVSSGQFRNAVAQIKLLNPNVELNLSGLDEEKEVRDGQIASPPDSGN
;
A
#
# COMPACT_ATOMS: atom_id res chain seq x y z
N MET A 1 31.23 -48.83 -44.98
CA MET A 1 30.39 -49.68 -44.11
C MET A 1 29.29 -48.79 -43.55
N ALA A 2 28.04 -49.24 -43.69
CA ALA A 2 26.79 -48.48 -43.63
C ALA A 2 26.15 -48.45 -42.20
N PRO A 3 24.99 -47.78 -42.01
CA PRO A 3 24.44 -47.24 -40.74
C PRO A 3 23.18 -47.96 -40.20
N ALA A 4 22.56 -47.43 -39.12
CA ALA A 4 21.09 -47.43 -38.79
C ALA A 4 20.89 -46.81 -37.37
N GLY A 5 19.93 -45.95 -37.01
CA GLY A 5 18.68 -45.48 -37.62
C GLY A 5 17.46 -46.18 -37.02
N THR A 6 16.65 -45.53 -36.16
CA THR A 6 15.25 -45.91 -35.81
C THR A 6 14.48 -44.75 -35.10
N PRO A 7 13.12 -44.73 -35.14
CA PRO A 7 12.35 -43.51 -35.47
C PRO A 7 11.08 -43.23 -34.60
N SER A 8 10.30 -42.22 -35.05
CA SER A 8 8.82 -42.04 -34.95
C SER A 8 8.24 -41.48 -33.63
N GLY A 9 7.50 -40.36 -33.60
CA GLY A 9 6.17 -40.11 -34.21
C GLY A 9 5.10 -40.59 -33.21
N GLN A 10 4.07 -39.87 -32.76
CA GLN A 10 3.17 -38.90 -33.38
C GLN A 10 2.25 -38.31 -32.29
N ALA A 11 1.64 -37.16 -32.61
CA ALA A 11 0.59 -36.47 -31.85
C ALA A 11 -0.72 -37.27 -31.76
N SER A 12 -1.46 -37.07 -30.66
CA SER A 12 -2.84 -37.55 -30.48
C SER A 12 -3.84 -36.40 -30.59
N PRO A 13 -4.89 -36.52 -31.42
CA PRO A 13 -6.14 -35.77 -31.28
C PRO A 13 -7.25 -36.63 -30.65
N SER A 14 -8.22 -35.97 -30.00
CA SER A 14 -9.44 -36.55 -29.42
C SER A 14 -10.41 -37.12 -30.48
N PRO A 15 -11.39 -37.96 -30.09
CA PRO A 15 -12.78 -37.47 -30.20
C PRO A 15 -13.79 -37.99 -29.14
N VAL A 16 -14.92 -37.28 -29.15
CA VAL A 16 -16.20 -37.36 -28.43
C VAL A 16 -16.91 -38.72 -28.55
N VAL A 17 -17.59 -39.18 -27.48
CA VAL A 17 -18.74 -40.11 -27.56
C VAL A 17 -19.85 -39.72 -26.57
N GLU A 18 -21.04 -39.94 -27.09
CA GLU A 18 -22.40 -39.55 -26.76
C GLU A 18 -23.05 -40.35 -25.61
N VAL A 19 -24.14 -39.77 -25.11
CA VAL A 19 -25.05 -40.25 -24.07
C VAL A 19 -25.70 -41.59 -24.44
N THR A 20 -25.79 -42.52 -23.48
CA THR A 20 -26.87 -43.52 -23.45
C THR A 20 -27.12 -43.97 -22.00
N GLY A 21 -28.37 -43.86 -21.56
CA GLY A 21 -28.78 -44.13 -20.19
C GLY A 21 -29.06 -45.59 -19.90
N GLU A 22 -28.92 -45.97 -18.63
CA GLU A 22 -29.62 -47.12 -18.08
C GLU A 22 -29.87 -46.95 -16.57
N LYS A 23 -31.13 -47.19 -16.18
CA LYS A 23 -31.68 -47.10 -14.82
C LYS A 23 -31.11 -48.18 -13.90
N ARG A 24 -30.91 -47.85 -12.61
CA ARG A 24 -31.13 -48.78 -11.48
C ARG A 24 -31.54 -47.99 -10.21
N PRO A 25 -32.53 -48.46 -9.41
CA PRO A 25 -33.09 -47.71 -8.29
C PRO A 25 -32.43 -48.10 -6.95
N HIS A 26 -32.25 -47.14 -6.05
CA HIS A 26 -32.05 -47.42 -4.63
C HIS A 26 -32.75 -46.35 -3.78
N GLU A 27 -33.64 -46.84 -2.92
CA GLU A 27 -34.35 -46.15 -1.83
C GLU A 27 -33.34 -45.50 -0.87
N GLY A 28 -33.60 -44.43 -0.13
CA GLY A 28 -34.76 -43.58 0.05
C GLY A 28 -34.32 -42.45 0.99
N GLU A 29 -34.50 -41.20 0.56
CA GLU A 29 -34.14 -40.01 1.33
C GLU A 29 -35.44 -39.31 1.80
N PRO A 30 -35.59 -38.96 3.09
CA PRO A 30 -36.79 -38.30 3.56
C PRO A 30 -36.84 -36.85 3.05
N ARG A 31 -37.89 -36.59 2.29
CA ARG A 31 -38.28 -35.31 1.69
C ARG A 31 -38.09 -34.11 2.63
N GLU A 32 -37.37 -33.11 2.14
CA GLU A 32 -37.40 -31.74 2.63
C GLU A 32 -38.82 -31.16 2.40
N ALA A 33 -39.59 -31.03 3.48
CA ALA A 33 -40.87 -30.35 3.45
C ALA A 33 -40.63 -28.85 3.58
N GLY A 34 -40.82 -28.11 2.48
CA GLY A 34 -40.72 -26.66 2.45
C GLY A 34 -41.69 -25.95 3.43
N PRO A 35 -41.46 -24.66 3.72
CA PRO A 35 -42.13 -23.97 4.81
C PRO A 35 -43.63 -23.82 4.54
N ARG A 36 -44.45 -24.36 5.45
CA ARG A 36 -45.90 -24.15 5.44
C ARG A 36 -46.20 -22.67 5.69
N LYS A 37 -46.86 -22.03 4.72
CA LYS A 37 -47.41 -20.68 4.83
C LYS A 37 -48.58 -20.70 5.83
N ASN A 38 -48.41 -20.07 6.98
CA ASN A 38 -49.51 -19.81 7.90
C ASN A 38 -50.29 -18.58 7.42
N PRO A 39 -51.64 -18.55 7.53
CA PRO A 39 -52.43 -17.38 7.19
C PRO A 39 -52.09 -16.19 8.10
N ARG A 40 -51.82 -15.05 7.48
CA ARG A 40 -51.66 -13.75 8.10
C ARG A 40 -52.99 -13.34 8.73
N VAL A 41 -53.03 -13.18 10.05
CA VAL A 41 -54.13 -12.51 10.74
C VAL A 41 -53.82 -11.02 10.74
N ASP A 42 -54.61 -10.27 10.00
CA ASP A 42 -54.54 -8.81 9.96
C ASP A 42 -54.95 -8.24 11.32
N SER A 43 -53.97 -7.83 12.13
CA SER A 43 -54.21 -6.95 13.27
C SER A 43 -54.06 -5.51 12.81
N ALA A 44 -55.22 -4.86 12.69
CA ALA A 44 -55.34 -3.44 12.42
C ALA A 44 -54.68 -2.61 13.55
N GLY A 45 -53.86 -1.64 13.13
CA GLY A 45 -53.59 -0.36 13.79
C GLY A 45 -53.54 -0.33 15.32
N GLY A 46 -52.33 -0.44 15.88
CA GLY A 46 -52.01 -0.02 17.23
C GLY A 46 -50.57 0.46 17.29
N SER A 47 -50.36 1.77 17.11
CA SER A 47 -49.07 2.42 17.34
C SER A 47 -48.68 2.31 18.80
N GLY A 48 -47.70 1.47 19.10
CA GLY A 48 -47.22 1.25 20.46
C GLY A 48 -46.02 0.32 20.47
N GLY A 49 -44.87 0.83 20.02
CA GLY A 49 -43.60 0.11 20.12
C GLY A 49 -43.34 -0.33 21.56
N LEU A 50 -43.16 -1.63 21.77
CA LEU A 50 -42.84 -2.22 23.07
C LEU A 50 -41.51 -1.64 23.60
N HIS A 51 -41.69 -0.69 24.51
CA HIS A 51 -40.77 -0.13 25.50
C HIS A 51 -39.27 -0.07 25.18
N ARG A 52 -38.84 1.15 24.86
CA ARG A 52 -37.46 1.64 24.87
C ARG A 52 -36.86 1.51 26.29
N VAL A 53 -35.98 0.54 26.50
CA VAL A 53 -35.06 0.57 27.65
C VAL A 53 -34.14 1.78 27.45
N HIS A 54 -34.02 2.65 28.45
CA HIS A 54 -33.20 3.85 28.33
C HIS A 54 -31.71 3.47 28.22
N PRO A 55 -30.98 3.93 27.19
CA PRO A 55 -29.54 3.72 27.07
C PRO A 55 -28.82 4.21 28.34
N GLY A 56 -27.91 3.39 28.90
CA GLY A 56 -27.02 3.80 30.00
C GLY A 56 -27.38 3.33 31.42
N VAL A 57 -28.38 2.47 31.61
CA VAL A 57 -28.69 1.89 32.94
C VAL A 57 -28.25 0.42 33.00
N PRO A 58 -27.27 0.06 33.86
CA PRO A 58 -26.83 -1.34 34.00
C PRO A 58 -27.95 -2.21 34.59
N ALA A 59 -28.32 -3.28 33.89
CA ALA A 59 -29.33 -4.22 34.35
C ALA A 59 -28.81 -4.99 35.59
N LYS A 60 -29.40 -4.74 36.77
CA LYS A 60 -29.12 -5.51 37.98
C LYS A 60 -29.77 -6.89 37.87
N LEU A 61 -29.01 -7.86 37.36
CA LEU A 61 -29.05 -9.33 37.54
C LEU A 61 -30.38 -10.12 37.41
N PHE A 62 -31.55 -9.50 37.31
CA PHE A 62 -32.79 -10.19 36.99
C PHE A 62 -33.75 -9.25 36.24
N VAL A 63 -33.88 -9.45 34.93
CA VAL A 63 -34.94 -8.82 34.14
C VAL A 63 -36.12 -9.79 34.15
N LEU A 64 -37.18 -9.40 34.87
CA LEU A 64 -38.45 -10.12 34.83
C LEU A 64 -38.90 -10.21 33.36
N PRO A 65 -39.32 -11.39 32.89
CA PRO A 65 -39.75 -11.55 31.51
C PRO A 65 -40.84 -10.54 31.15
N PRO A 66 -40.84 -9.94 29.95
CA PRO A 66 -41.87 -8.96 29.57
C PRO A 66 -43.32 -9.48 29.73
N ALA A 67 -43.52 -10.80 29.58
CA ALA A 67 -44.81 -11.48 29.84
C ALA A 67 -45.30 -11.37 31.31
N LEU A 68 -44.39 -11.13 32.26
CA LEU A 68 -44.66 -10.91 33.68
C LEU A 68 -44.45 -9.44 34.10
N GLY A 69 -43.80 -8.63 33.26
CA GLY A 69 -43.32 -7.29 33.59
C GLY A 69 -44.25 -6.13 33.19
N HIS A 70 -45.20 -6.32 32.28
CA HIS A 70 -46.01 -5.24 31.73
C HIS A 70 -47.53 -5.53 31.72
N ALA A 71 -48.06 -5.84 32.89
CA ALA A 71 -49.40 -5.50 33.36
C ALA A 71 -49.44 -5.99 34.81
N LYS A 72 -50.25 -5.36 35.68
CA LYS A 72 -50.58 -5.98 36.97
C LYS A 72 -51.39 -7.24 36.69
N LEU A 73 -50.70 -8.35 36.40
CA LEU A 73 -51.33 -9.62 36.03
C LEU A 73 -52.20 -10.14 37.18
N PHE A 74 -51.84 -9.76 38.40
CA PHE A 74 -52.64 -9.84 39.60
C PHE A 74 -52.56 -8.49 40.33
N ASP A 75 -53.70 -7.89 40.64
CA ASP A 75 -53.81 -6.74 41.53
C ASP A 75 -54.37 -7.16 42.89
N ARG A 76 -54.43 -6.23 43.86
CA ARG A 76 -55.00 -6.53 45.19
C ARG A 76 -56.50 -6.89 45.16
N GLN A 77 -57.15 -6.79 44.00
CA GLN A 77 -58.57 -7.11 43.81
C GLN A 77 -58.75 -8.45 43.09
N THR A 78 -57.68 -9.08 42.61
CA THR A 78 -57.75 -10.35 41.89
C THR A 78 -57.99 -11.48 42.89
N GLN A 79 -59.17 -12.09 42.85
CA GLN A 79 -59.52 -13.25 43.66
C GLN A 79 -59.28 -14.52 42.86
N LEU A 80 -58.43 -15.41 43.37
CA LEU A 80 -58.26 -16.75 42.83
C LEU A 80 -59.43 -17.62 43.32
N VAL A 81 -60.41 -17.85 42.45
CA VAL A 81 -61.58 -18.68 42.74
C VAL A 81 -61.42 -20.02 42.04
N VAL A 82 -61.50 -21.12 42.79
CA VAL A 82 -61.58 -22.48 42.24
C VAL A 82 -63.03 -22.74 41.85
N SER A 83 -63.29 -23.20 40.64
CA SER A 83 -64.65 -23.48 40.20
C SER A 83 -65.25 -24.68 40.96
N GLU A 84 -66.57 -24.71 41.16
CA GLU A 84 -67.23 -25.82 41.88
C GLU A 84 -66.92 -27.22 41.28
N PRO A 85 -66.82 -27.39 39.94
CA PRO A 85 -66.36 -28.65 39.36
C PRO A 85 -64.92 -29.01 39.72
N GLU A 86 -63.98 -28.07 39.67
CA GLU A 86 -62.57 -28.30 40.06
C GLU A 86 -62.44 -28.62 41.55
N LYS A 87 -63.26 -27.96 42.38
CA LYS A 87 -63.34 -28.21 43.81
C LYS A 87 -63.86 -29.62 44.11
N ALA A 88 -64.93 -30.05 43.44
CA ALA A 88 -65.45 -31.42 43.57
C ALA A 88 -64.40 -32.48 43.13
N ILE A 89 -63.65 -32.19 42.07
CA ILE A 89 -62.54 -33.04 41.62
C ILE A 89 -61.43 -33.10 42.68
N LEU A 90 -61.05 -31.95 43.24
CA LEU A 90 -60.00 -31.88 44.26
C LEU A 90 -60.41 -32.55 45.58
N GLU A 91 -61.69 -32.51 45.94
CA GLU A 91 -62.26 -33.22 47.09
C GLU A 91 -62.33 -34.74 46.88
N ASP A 92 -62.54 -35.21 45.64
CA ASP A 92 -62.48 -36.63 45.26
C ASP A 92 -61.03 -37.16 45.18
N MET A 93 -60.07 -36.27 44.90
CA MET A 93 -58.65 -36.59 44.92
C MET A 93 -58.13 -36.83 46.35
N GLY A 94 -57.50 -37.98 46.58
CA GLY A 94 -56.77 -38.24 47.83
C GLY A 94 -55.59 -37.27 48.03
N ALA A 95 -55.24 -36.99 49.29
CA ALA A 95 -54.20 -36.00 49.65
C ALA A 95 -52.84 -36.25 48.97
N GLU A 96 -52.46 -37.50 48.73
CA GLU A 96 -51.23 -37.85 48.01
C GLU A 96 -51.30 -37.54 46.51
N SER A 97 -52.47 -37.71 45.87
CA SER A 97 -52.67 -37.29 44.47
C SER A 97 -52.58 -35.77 44.32
N ILE A 98 -53.14 -35.01 45.27
CA ILE A 98 -53.05 -33.54 45.27
C ILE A 98 -51.59 -33.09 45.37
N LYS A 99 -50.81 -33.68 46.27
CA LYS A 99 -49.38 -33.37 46.42
C LYS A 99 -48.59 -33.66 45.14
N ASN A 100 -48.85 -34.80 44.49
CA ASN A 100 -48.18 -35.17 43.25
C ASN A 100 -48.51 -34.21 42.10
N GLU A 101 -49.79 -33.80 41.97
CA GLU A 101 -50.20 -32.84 40.94
C GLU A 101 -49.58 -31.46 41.16
N ILE A 102 -49.51 -31.00 42.42
CA ILE A 102 -48.80 -29.77 42.79
C ILE A 102 -47.31 -29.87 42.43
N ALA A 103 -46.66 -30.98 42.75
CA ALA A 103 -45.25 -31.19 42.43
C ALA A 103 -45.00 -31.20 40.91
N ASN A 104 -45.85 -31.90 40.14
CA ASN A 104 -45.78 -31.93 38.68
C ASN A 104 -45.98 -30.54 38.07
N SER A 105 -46.97 -29.79 38.56
CA SER A 105 -47.24 -28.42 38.14
C SER A 105 -46.08 -27.48 38.48
N PHE A 106 -45.46 -27.64 39.65
CA PHE A 106 -44.29 -26.85 40.04
C PHE A 106 -43.09 -27.11 39.13
N VAL A 107 -42.84 -28.38 38.77
CA VAL A 107 -41.80 -28.74 37.79
C VAL A 107 -42.07 -28.07 36.43
N ALA A 108 -43.33 -28.03 35.98
CA ALA A 108 -43.70 -27.37 34.73
C ALA A 108 -43.43 -25.84 34.78
N VAL A 109 -43.77 -25.19 35.90
CA VAL A 109 -43.49 -23.76 36.12
C VAL A 109 -41.99 -23.47 36.14
N MET A 110 -41.19 -24.32 36.80
CA MET A 110 -39.73 -24.18 36.83
C MET A 110 -39.12 -24.30 35.44
N LYS A 111 -39.56 -25.28 34.63
CA LYS A 111 -39.11 -25.40 33.22
C LYS A 111 -39.49 -24.20 32.38
N LEU A 112 -40.69 -23.64 32.57
CA LEU A 112 -41.09 -22.42 31.90
C LEU A 112 -40.17 -21.26 32.30
N LEU A 113 -39.86 -21.10 33.59
CA LEU A 113 -38.92 -20.08 34.07
C LEU A 113 -37.53 -20.24 33.46
N GLU A 114 -37.01 -21.46 33.35
CA GLU A 114 -35.72 -21.74 32.69
C GLU A 114 -35.72 -21.30 31.22
N ILE A 115 -36.75 -21.67 30.45
CA ILE A 115 -36.88 -21.28 29.04
C ILE A 115 -36.94 -19.77 28.91
N VAL A 116 -37.68 -19.11 29.77
CA VAL A 116 -37.85 -17.66 29.71
C VAL A 116 -36.57 -16.94 30.13
N ASN A 117 -35.85 -17.42 31.14
CA ASN A 117 -34.52 -16.90 31.50
C ASN A 117 -33.54 -17.06 30.32
N PHE A 118 -33.55 -18.21 29.64
CA PHE A 118 -32.72 -18.44 28.45
C PHE A 118 -33.08 -17.48 27.30
N LEU A 119 -34.36 -17.24 27.05
CA LEU A 119 -34.83 -16.27 26.06
C LEU A 119 -34.41 -14.84 26.40
N ASN A 120 -34.59 -14.43 27.66
CA ASN A 120 -34.21 -13.11 28.15
C ASN A 120 -32.69 -12.87 27.99
N GLY A 121 -31.87 -13.88 28.29
CA GLY A 121 -30.42 -13.81 28.08
C GLY A 121 -30.05 -13.56 26.62
N ARG A 122 -30.69 -14.28 25.69
CA ARG A 122 -30.49 -14.07 24.24
C ARG A 122 -30.96 -12.69 23.78
N GLU A 123 -32.11 -12.21 24.25
CA GLU A 123 -32.62 -10.88 23.92
C GLU A 123 -31.67 -9.77 24.40
N CYS A 124 -31.15 -9.89 25.63
CA CYS A 124 -30.16 -8.95 26.16
C CYS A 124 -28.89 -8.91 25.29
N GLN A 125 -28.43 -10.08 24.81
CA GLN A 125 -27.29 -10.16 23.92
C GLN A 125 -27.55 -9.43 22.60
N TYR A 126 -28.69 -9.66 21.95
CA TYR A 126 -29.02 -8.97 20.70
C TYR A 126 -29.11 -7.45 20.86
N LEU A 127 -29.64 -6.97 21.98
CA LEU A 127 -29.68 -5.55 22.28
C LEU A 127 -28.28 -4.96 22.45
N ALA A 128 -27.39 -5.66 23.16
CA ALA A 128 -26.00 -5.24 23.32
C ALA A 128 -25.24 -5.22 21.98
N GLU A 129 -25.41 -6.26 21.15
CA GLU A 129 -24.82 -6.34 19.81
C GLU A 129 -25.33 -5.21 18.90
N ARG A 130 -26.64 -4.91 18.95
CA ARG A 130 -27.24 -3.80 18.20
C ARG A 130 -26.66 -2.45 18.65
N ASP A 131 -26.54 -2.21 19.95
CA ASP A 131 -26.04 -0.94 20.48
C ASP A 131 -24.55 -0.76 20.11
N ALA A 132 -23.74 -1.83 20.18
CA ALA A 132 -22.36 -1.82 19.69
C ALA A 132 -22.27 -1.55 18.17
N ALA A 133 -23.16 -2.15 17.38
CA ALA A 133 -23.23 -1.89 15.94
C ALA A 133 -23.61 -0.44 15.63
N LEU A 134 -24.54 0.15 16.39
CA LEU A 134 -24.89 1.57 16.24
C LEU A 134 -23.72 2.50 16.57
N ASP A 135 -22.91 2.17 17.57
CA ASP A 135 -21.70 2.93 17.87
C ASP A 135 -20.66 2.81 16.75
N LEU A 136 -20.47 1.62 16.18
CA LEU A 136 -19.63 1.45 14.98
C LEU A 136 -20.12 2.27 13.79
N VAL A 137 -21.44 2.31 13.55
CA VAL A 137 -22.03 3.13 12.47
C VAL A 137 -21.69 4.61 12.66
N LYS A 138 -21.83 5.16 13.86
CA LYS A 138 -21.43 6.56 14.14
C LYS A 138 -19.96 6.80 13.85
N THR A 139 -19.08 5.88 14.25
CA THR A 139 -17.63 6.03 13.97
C THR A 139 -17.33 5.97 12.47
N LEU A 140 -18.09 5.18 11.70
CA LEU A 140 -17.95 5.14 10.24
C LEU A 140 -18.39 6.46 9.59
N GLU A 141 -19.51 7.04 10.05
CA GLU A 141 -19.97 8.36 9.58
C GLU A 141 -18.91 9.44 9.87
N GLU A 142 -18.28 9.43 11.04
CA GLU A 142 -17.18 10.35 11.37
C GLU A 142 -15.95 10.13 10.48
N VAL A 143 -15.59 8.88 10.20
CA VAL A 143 -14.45 8.55 9.32
C VAL A 143 -14.74 8.98 7.87
N GLU A 144 -15.96 8.77 7.38
CA GLU A 144 -16.40 9.22 6.05
C GLU A 144 -16.29 10.75 5.92
N ALA A 145 -16.78 11.50 6.91
CA ALA A 145 -16.66 12.95 6.93
C ALA A 145 -15.19 13.42 6.92
N ARG A 146 -14.29 12.73 7.64
CA ARG A 146 -12.85 13.04 7.63
C ARG A 146 -12.20 12.70 6.29
N LEU A 147 -12.62 11.60 5.65
CA LEU A 147 -12.12 11.21 4.33
C LEU A 147 -12.48 12.25 3.27
N ASP A 148 -13.68 12.82 3.33
CA ASP A 148 -14.10 13.91 2.44
C ASP A 148 -13.21 15.16 2.58
N VAL A 149 -12.83 15.51 3.80
CA VAL A 149 -11.91 16.63 4.07
C VAL A 149 -10.54 16.36 3.44
N VAL A 150 -9.95 15.20 3.74
CA VAL A 150 -8.63 14.81 3.20
C VAL A 150 -8.65 14.75 1.67
N THR A 151 -9.75 14.28 1.09
CA THR A 151 -9.93 14.20 -0.36
C THR A 151 -9.86 15.59 -1.02
N LYS A 152 -10.50 16.60 -0.41
CA LYS A 152 -10.46 18.00 -0.86
C LYS A 152 -9.07 18.63 -0.70
N GLU A 153 -8.40 18.37 0.42
CA GLU A 153 -7.02 18.85 0.65
C GLU A 153 -6.05 18.29 -0.39
N ARG A 154 -6.17 17.00 -0.70
CA ARG A 154 -5.35 16.32 -1.72
C ARG A 154 -5.58 16.89 -3.12
N ASP A 155 -6.81 17.25 -3.49
CA ASP A 155 -7.09 17.92 -4.77
C ASP A 155 -6.46 19.32 -4.83
N LEU A 156 -6.58 20.10 -3.75
CA LEU A 156 -5.97 21.42 -3.67
C LEU A 156 -4.45 21.36 -3.80
N LEU A 157 -3.81 20.42 -3.07
CA LEU A 157 -2.37 20.21 -3.16
C LEU A 157 -1.93 19.75 -4.55
N LEU A 158 -2.73 18.90 -5.21
CA LEU A 158 -2.44 18.44 -6.56
C LEU A 158 -2.39 19.61 -7.56
N GLU A 159 -3.35 20.54 -7.48
CA GLU A 159 -3.34 21.74 -8.32
C GLU A 159 -2.15 22.66 -8.03
N GLN A 160 -1.79 22.81 -6.75
CA GLN A 160 -0.59 23.57 -6.38
C GLN A 160 0.70 22.95 -6.90
N VAL A 161 0.82 21.61 -6.89
CA VAL A 161 1.99 20.90 -7.44
C VAL A 161 2.07 21.09 -8.95
N LYS A 162 0.93 21.02 -9.67
CA LYS A 162 0.89 21.29 -11.12
C LYS A 162 1.37 22.71 -11.42
N GLU A 163 0.92 23.69 -10.66
CA GLU A 163 1.33 25.09 -10.85
C GLU A 163 2.82 25.30 -10.57
N ARG A 164 3.32 24.76 -9.45
CA ARG A 164 4.76 24.81 -9.14
C ARG A 164 5.61 24.13 -10.20
N ASN A 165 5.18 23.01 -10.75
CA ASN A 165 5.89 22.32 -11.83
C ASN A 165 5.96 23.17 -13.11
N LYS A 166 4.91 23.91 -13.46
CA LYS A 166 4.96 24.86 -14.59
C LYS A 166 5.97 25.98 -14.32
N GLN A 167 6.03 26.50 -13.09
CA GLN A 167 7.00 27.53 -12.71
C GLN A 167 8.43 27.02 -12.79
N ILE A 168 8.69 25.80 -12.31
CA ILE A 168 10.01 25.14 -12.42
C ILE A 168 10.42 25.03 -13.89
N ALA A 169 9.54 24.50 -14.76
CA ALA A 169 9.83 24.37 -16.17
C ALA A 169 10.18 25.71 -16.83
N SER A 170 9.43 26.78 -16.51
CA SER A 170 9.73 28.12 -17.00
C SER A 170 11.08 28.65 -16.49
N MET A 171 11.42 28.41 -15.23
CA MET A 171 12.71 28.82 -14.69
C MET A 171 13.87 28.04 -15.28
N GLU A 172 13.70 26.73 -15.51
CA GLU A 172 14.70 25.89 -16.17
C GLU A 172 14.97 26.36 -17.60
N GLU A 173 13.94 26.75 -18.36
CA GLU A 173 14.10 27.31 -19.70
C GLU A 173 14.83 28.67 -19.67
N LYS A 174 14.48 29.55 -18.73
CA LYS A 174 15.18 30.82 -18.52
C LYS A 174 16.65 30.62 -18.16
N LEU A 175 16.95 29.66 -17.30
CA LEU A 175 18.34 29.33 -16.94
C LEU A 175 19.11 28.76 -18.13
N ARG A 176 18.48 27.89 -18.95
CA ARG A 176 19.11 27.36 -20.17
C ARG A 176 19.45 28.48 -21.16
N THR A 177 18.51 29.40 -21.39
CA THR A 177 18.70 30.52 -22.31
C THR A 177 19.73 31.52 -21.80
N ALA A 178 19.62 31.95 -20.54
CA ALA A 178 20.59 32.85 -19.91
C ALA A 178 22.00 32.24 -19.85
N GLY A 179 22.11 30.96 -19.51
CA GLY A 179 23.37 30.22 -19.52
C GLY A 179 23.97 30.15 -20.91
N ALA A 180 23.17 29.83 -21.93
CA ALA A 180 23.63 29.83 -23.31
C ALA A 180 24.15 31.21 -23.74
N THR A 181 23.42 32.29 -23.46
CA THR A 181 23.85 33.65 -23.80
C THR A 181 25.12 34.08 -23.09
N ALA A 182 25.27 33.74 -21.80
CA ALA A 182 26.47 34.07 -21.04
C ALA A 182 27.69 33.34 -21.63
N ILE A 183 27.55 32.05 -21.94
CA ILE A 183 28.62 31.27 -22.58
C ILE A 183 29.00 31.87 -23.93
N THR A 184 28.03 32.26 -24.78
CA THR A 184 28.36 32.83 -26.10
C THR A 184 29.05 34.19 -26.00
N GLU A 185 28.68 35.04 -25.05
CA GLU A 185 29.33 36.34 -24.86
C GLU A 185 30.74 36.19 -24.28
N GLU A 186 30.92 35.33 -23.28
CA GLU A 186 32.25 35.00 -22.74
C GLU A 186 33.17 34.36 -23.81
N GLU A 187 32.62 33.49 -24.66
CA GLU A 187 33.36 32.86 -25.77
C GLU A 187 33.85 33.89 -26.79
N LYS A 188 33.00 34.86 -27.17
CA LYS A 188 33.40 35.95 -28.10
C LYS A 188 34.46 36.88 -27.53
N GLU A 189 34.48 37.08 -26.21
CA GLU A 189 35.51 37.91 -25.55
C GLU A 189 36.87 37.20 -25.54
N LEU A 190 36.88 35.89 -25.24
CA LEU A 190 38.11 35.10 -25.11
C LEU A 190 38.66 34.61 -26.45
N ASP A 191 37.79 34.38 -27.44
CA ASP A 191 38.14 33.86 -28.76
C ASP A 191 37.39 34.64 -29.88
N PRO A 192 37.77 35.91 -30.13
CA PRO A 192 37.09 36.74 -31.13
C PRO A 192 37.22 36.19 -32.56
N ASP A 193 38.28 35.43 -32.85
CA ASP A 193 38.52 34.80 -34.15
C ASP A 193 37.76 33.45 -34.29
N GLY A 194 37.16 32.95 -33.22
CA GLY A 194 36.42 31.68 -33.20
C GLY A 194 37.27 30.45 -33.49
N ALA A 195 38.58 30.52 -33.21
CA ALA A 195 39.52 29.44 -33.48
C ALA A 195 39.22 28.16 -32.66
N TYR A 196 38.60 28.34 -31.49
CA TYR A 196 38.22 27.30 -30.55
C TYR A 196 36.71 27.04 -30.52
N ALA A 197 35.93 27.66 -31.42
CA ALA A 197 34.50 27.47 -31.49
C ALA A 197 34.16 25.99 -31.73
N GLY A 198 33.41 25.39 -30.80
CA GLY A 198 33.05 23.97 -30.86
C GLY A 198 34.20 22.99 -30.61
N PHE A 199 35.36 23.45 -30.09
CA PHE A 199 36.42 22.55 -29.65
C PHE A 199 35.90 21.59 -28.58
N SER A 200 36.07 20.29 -28.82
CA SER A 200 35.91 19.35 -27.73
C SER A 200 37.09 19.48 -26.75
N ARG A 201 36.90 19.00 -25.53
CA ARG A 201 38.00 18.89 -24.57
C ARG A 201 39.19 18.10 -25.13
N VAL A 202 38.94 17.12 -25.98
CA VAL A 202 39.98 16.30 -26.60
C VAL A 202 40.76 17.11 -27.63
N ASP A 203 40.07 17.90 -28.46
CA ASP A 203 40.71 18.76 -29.46
C ASP A 203 41.59 19.82 -28.79
N PHE A 204 41.09 20.43 -27.70
CA PHE A 204 41.87 21.39 -26.91
C PHE A 204 43.15 20.75 -26.34
N VAL A 205 43.03 19.59 -25.70
CA VAL A 205 44.18 18.86 -25.15
C VAL A 205 45.19 18.52 -26.25
N LYS A 206 44.71 18.11 -27.43
CA LYS A 206 45.58 17.84 -28.57
C LYS A 206 46.35 19.09 -29.02
N SER A 207 45.68 20.23 -29.18
CA SER A 207 46.35 21.48 -29.55
C SER A 207 47.40 21.93 -28.54
N VAL A 208 47.15 21.73 -27.24
CA VAL A 208 48.14 22.02 -26.19
C VAL A 208 49.38 21.12 -26.36
N LEU A 209 49.19 19.82 -26.60
CA LEU A 209 50.30 18.89 -26.81
C LEU A 209 51.07 19.18 -28.10
N ASP A 210 50.37 19.48 -29.20
CA ASP A 210 50.97 19.84 -30.48
C ASP A 210 51.81 21.13 -30.34
N TRP A 211 51.29 22.13 -29.61
CA TRP A 211 52.03 23.37 -29.32
C TRP A 211 53.25 23.10 -28.44
N GLN A 212 53.12 22.27 -27.40
CA GLN A 212 54.25 21.87 -26.56
C GLN A 212 55.36 21.19 -27.37
N GLY A 213 55.00 20.28 -28.28
CA GLY A 213 55.95 19.63 -29.18
C GLY A 213 56.64 20.62 -30.13
N PHE A 214 55.87 21.53 -30.73
CA PHE A 214 56.39 22.57 -31.63
C PHE A 214 57.42 23.48 -30.92
N VAL A 215 57.12 23.95 -29.71
CA VAL A 215 58.02 24.81 -28.94
C VAL A 215 59.34 24.12 -28.63
N VAL A 216 59.31 22.83 -28.26
CA VAL A 216 60.51 22.02 -28.02
C VAL A 216 61.34 21.90 -29.30
N GLU A 217 60.70 21.56 -30.43
CA GLU A 217 61.39 21.39 -31.72
C GLU A 217 62.07 22.70 -32.20
N VAL A 218 61.36 23.83 -32.11
CA VAL A 218 61.91 25.14 -32.48
C VAL A 218 63.12 25.50 -31.61
N SER A 219 63.01 25.30 -30.28
CA SER A 219 64.09 25.60 -29.33
C SER A 219 65.32 24.74 -29.61
N SER A 220 65.11 23.45 -29.85
CA SER A 220 66.16 22.48 -30.23
C SER A 220 66.88 22.87 -31.52
N GLY A 221 66.12 23.28 -32.54
CA GLY A 221 66.66 23.79 -33.80
C GLY A 221 67.50 25.05 -33.62
N GLN A 222 67.03 26.01 -32.81
CA GLN A 222 67.76 27.24 -32.49
C GLN A 222 69.09 26.95 -31.77
N PHE A 223 69.08 26.03 -30.80
CA PHE A 223 70.29 25.60 -30.10
C PHE A 223 71.31 24.99 -31.05
N ARG A 224 70.91 24.00 -31.86
CA ARG A 224 71.81 23.37 -32.84
C ARG A 224 72.37 24.38 -33.84
N ASN A 225 71.56 25.34 -34.27
CA ASN A 225 72.00 26.41 -35.15
C ASN A 225 73.07 27.31 -34.48
N ALA A 226 72.88 27.70 -33.21
CA ALA A 226 73.89 28.46 -32.46
C ALA A 226 75.20 27.67 -32.33
N VAL A 227 75.14 26.38 -32.01
CA VAL A 227 76.34 25.52 -31.95
C VAL A 227 77.06 25.45 -33.29
N ALA A 228 76.31 25.32 -34.40
CA ALA A 228 76.89 25.32 -35.74
C ALA A 228 77.57 26.65 -36.08
N GLN A 229 76.95 27.78 -35.74
CA GLN A 229 77.54 29.10 -35.94
C GLN A 229 78.83 29.28 -35.13
N ILE A 230 78.86 28.84 -33.86
CA ILE A 230 80.06 28.92 -33.02
C ILE A 230 81.21 28.10 -33.61
N LYS A 231 80.96 26.90 -34.13
CA LYS A 231 81.97 26.10 -34.84
C LYS A 231 82.52 26.84 -36.06
N LEU A 232 81.62 27.42 -36.87
CA LEU A 232 81.99 28.11 -38.10
C LEU A 232 82.88 29.33 -37.84
N LEU A 233 82.58 30.09 -36.77
CA LEU A 233 83.34 31.28 -36.39
C LEU A 233 84.72 30.98 -35.78
N ASN A 234 84.97 29.72 -35.37
CA ASN A 234 86.21 29.31 -34.71
C ASN A 234 86.91 28.17 -35.47
N PRO A 235 87.33 28.38 -36.74
CA PRO A 235 87.79 27.29 -37.61
C PRO A 235 89.13 26.68 -37.20
N ASN A 236 89.95 27.38 -36.41
CA ASN A 236 91.28 26.95 -35.98
C ASN A 236 91.32 26.47 -34.51
N VAL A 237 90.15 26.35 -33.87
CA VAL A 237 90.03 25.92 -32.47
C VAL A 237 89.19 24.66 -32.41
N GLU A 238 89.74 23.58 -31.86
CA GLU A 238 88.99 22.36 -31.61
C GLU A 238 88.12 22.54 -30.36
N LEU A 239 86.82 22.80 -30.57
CA LEU A 239 85.86 22.95 -29.49
C LEU A 239 85.43 21.59 -28.95
N ASN A 240 85.56 21.38 -27.64
CA ASN A 240 84.99 20.21 -26.99
C ASN A 240 83.48 20.43 -26.79
N LEU A 241 82.67 19.56 -27.41
CA LEU A 241 81.21 19.61 -27.36
C LEU A 241 80.61 18.42 -26.62
N SER A 242 81.45 17.61 -25.98
CA SER A 242 81.00 16.46 -25.20
C SER A 242 80.12 16.95 -24.05
N GLY A 243 78.90 16.39 -23.96
CA GLY A 243 77.92 16.72 -22.92
C GLY A 243 77.11 17.99 -23.19
N LEU A 244 77.35 18.69 -24.31
CA LEU A 244 76.56 19.85 -24.70
C LEU A 244 75.15 19.41 -25.12
N ASP A 245 74.14 19.96 -24.47
CA ASP A 245 72.75 19.56 -24.60
C ASP A 245 71.85 20.75 -24.25
N GLU A 246 70.75 20.91 -24.99
CA GLU A 246 69.84 22.05 -24.90
C GLU A 246 69.03 22.09 -23.60
N GLU A 247 68.91 20.96 -22.91
CA GLU A 247 68.22 20.83 -21.63
C GLU A 247 69.19 20.89 -20.44
N LYS A 248 70.48 21.16 -20.67
CA LYS A 248 71.51 21.24 -19.61
C LYS A 248 71.95 22.68 -19.38
N GLU A 249 72.40 22.95 -18.17
CA GLU A 249 72.95 24.24 -17.77
C GLU A 249 74.37 24.10 -17.24
N VAL A 250 75.13 25.21 -17.25
CA VAL A 250 76.47 25.25 -16.66
C VAL A 250 76.35 25.64 -15.19
N ARG A 251 76.67 24.72 -14.29
CA ARG A 251 76.74 24.94 -12.84
C ARG A 251 78.12 24.56 -12.31
N ASP A 252 78.73 25.44 -11.54
CA ASP A 252 80.07 25.24 -10.96
C ASP A 252 81.15 24.83 -12.00
N GLY A 253 81.02 25.34 -13.23
CA GLY A 253 81.93 25.02 -14.33
C GLY A 253 81.71 23.66 -15.01
N GLN A 254 80.64 22.94 -14.67
CA GLN A 254 80.26 21.65 -15.25
C GLN A 254 78.89 21.73 -15.93
N ILE A 255 78.69 20.94 -16.99
CA ILE A 255 77.37 20.79 -17.62
C ILE A 255 76.55 19.80 -16.80
N ALA A 256 75.41 20.25 -16.28
CA ALA A 256 74.53 19.45 -15.43
C ALA A 256 73.07 19.62 -15.83
N SER A 257 72.23 18.64 -15.49
CA SER A 257 70.77 18.83 -15.56
C SER A 257 70.37 20.00 -14.68
N PRO A 258 69.38 20.82 -15.07
CA PRO A 258 68.73 21.75 -14.16
C PRO A 258 68.29 21.01 -12.87
N PRO A 259 68.34 21.66 -11.70
CA PRO A 259 67.77 21.07 -10.49
C PRO A 259 66.29 20.77 -10.73
N ASP A 260 65.81 19.64 -10.22
CA ASP A 260 64.38 19.32 -10.26
C ASP A 260 63.60 20.47 -9.63
N SER A 261 62.89 21.24 -10.45
CA SER A 261 61.93 22.20 -9.97
C SER A 261 60.75 21.40 -9.43
N GLY A 262 60.83 20.97 -8.18
CA GLY A 262 59.81 20.15 -7.54
C GLY A 262 58.43 20.77 -7.71
N ASN A 263 57.61 20.11 -8.53
CA ASN A 263 56.17 20.23 -8.61
C ASN A 263 55.60 18.97 -9.28
#